data_AF-A0A351AC31-F1
#
_entry.id   AF-A0A351AC31-F1
#
_cell.length_a   1.000
_cell.length_b   1.000
_cell.length_c   1.000
_cell.angle_alpha   90.00
_cell.angle_beta   90.00
_cell.angle_gamma   90.00
#
_symmetry.space_group_name_H-M   'P 1'
#
loop_
_entity.id
_entity.type
_entity.pdbx_description
1 polymer ?
#
loop_
_entity_poly.entity_id
_entity_poly.type
_entity_poly.pdbx_seq_one_letter_code
_entity_poly.pdbx_strand_id
1 'polypeptide(L)'
;MRRELTFVGVLVALAMIESADANGKLMPNVFAERITYSVPTQAAAPAPNTYVLDDSLPVGKIVDGGGGVPGFVERTVARLWVEGELKSETVVAEREIPAIPGSKRISSIGFDVPHKQLTLARTMTVESTAYTPDAGLGSRATFRTATGRRAEFGVIAVDPRVIPLNTLVFVEGYGLALACDTGGAIKGNKIDVCVTTNRTARIWGRRNVRIHVFKERITR
;
A
#
# COMPACT_ATOMS: atom_id res chain seq x y z
N MET A 1 -31.03 8.96 -7.22
CA MET A 1 -29.55 8.81 -7.13
C MET A 1 -29.14 7.88 -8.27
N ARG A 2 -28.66 8.42 -9.40
CA ARG A 2 -28.30 7.61 -10.59
C ARG A 2 -27.02 6.82 -10.26
N ARG A 3 -27.11 5.49 -10.23
CA ARG A 3 -25.93 4.62 -10.17
C ARG A 3 -25.40 4.51 -11.60
N GLU A 4 -24.24 5.10 -11.87
CA GLU A 4 -23.55 4.88 -13.14
C GLU A 4 -23.11 3.40 -13.19
N LEU A 5 -23.80 2.59 -14.01
CA LEU A 5 -23.35 1.25 -14.37
C LEU A 5 -22.43 1.38 -15.58
N THR A 6 -21.14 1.14 -15.40
CA THR A 6 -20.19 1.02 -16.51
C THR A 6 -20.26 -0.42 -17.04
N PHE A 7 -20.88 -0.64 -18.20
CA PHE A 7 -20.96 -1.95 -18.83
C PHE A 7 -19.62 -2.29 -19.49
N VAL A 8 -18.90 -3.28 -18.95
CA VAL A 8 -17.69 -3.83 -19.57
C VAL A 8 -17.91 -5.33 -19.73
N GLY A 9 -18.36 -5.73 -20.92
CA GLY A 9 -18.58 -7.13 -21.30
C GLY A 9 -19.93 -7.70 -20.89
N VAL A 10 -20.82 -7.91 -21.86
CA VAL A 10 -22.09 -8.62 -21.66
C VAL A 10 -22.00 -9.95 -22.39
N LEU A 11 -22.07 -11.07 -21.66
CA LEU A 11 -22.40 -12.37 -22.25
C LEU A 11 -23.90 -12.58 -22.06
N VAL A 12 -24.68 -12.43 -23.12
CA VAL A 12 -26.12 -12.70 -23.12
C VAL A 12 -26.34 -14.15 -23.55
N ALA A 13 -26.81 -14.99 -22.63
CA ALA A 13 -27.45 -16.25 -23.01
C ALA A 13 -28.96 -16.00 -23.04
N LEU A 14 -29.55 -16.02 -24.23
CA LEU A 14 -30.97 -15.82 -24.46
C LEU A 14 -31.64 -17.19 -24.64
N ALA A 15 -32.63 -17.51 -23.81
CA ALA A 15 -33.49 -18.67 -24.02
C ALA A 15 -34.93 -18.18 -24.23
N MET A 16 -35.42 -18.33 -25.45
CA MET A 16 -36.83 -18.09 -25.80
C MET A 16 -37.62 -19.36 -25.51
N ILE A 17 -38.69 -19.25 -24.72
CA ILE A 17 -39.64 -20.35 -24.50
C ILE A 17 -40.97 -19.91 -25.11
N GLU A 18 -41.20 -20.26 -26.38
CA GLU A 18 -42.54 -20.18 -26.95
C GLU A 18 -43.35 -21.38 -26.45
N SER A 19 -44.47 -21.12 -25.80
CA SER A 19 -45.39 -22.17 -25.33
C SER A 19 -46.83 -21.75 -25.59
N ALA A 20 -47.69 -22.70 -25.96
CA ALA A 20 -49.13 -22.53 -26.06
C ALA A 20 -49.78 -23.36 -24.94
N ASP A 21 -50.87 -22.85 -24.35
CA ASP A 21 -51.62 -23.63 -23.37
C ASP A 21 -52.37 -24.79 -24.03
N ALA A 22 -52.93 -25.70 -23.21
CA ALA A 22 -53.67 -26.87 -23.69
C ALA A 22 -54.90 -26.53 -24.57
N ASN A 23 -55.29 -25.25 -24.64
CA ASN A 23 -56.39 -24.74 -25.44
C ASN A 23 -55.92 -23.93 -26.67
N GLY A 24 -54.62 -23.93 -26.97
CA GLY A 24 -54.06 -23.21 -28.12
C GLY A 24 -53.99 -21.69 -27.93
N LYS A 25 -54.19 -21.19 -26.71
CA LYS A 25 -53.97 -19.77 -26.40
C LYS A 25 -52.46 -19.56 -26.33
N LEU A 26 -51.96 -18.61 -27.12
CA LEU A 26 -50.58 -18.12 -27.03
C LEU A 26 -50.32 -17.78 -25.56
N MET A 27 -49.36 -18.47 -24.94
CA MET A 27 -48.90 -18.04 -23.63
C MET A 27 -48.22 -16.69 -23.80
N PRO A 28 -48.19 -15.87 -22.73
CA PRO A 28 -47.49 -14.62 -22.83
C PRO A 28 -46.06 -14.83 -23.29
N ASN A 29 -45.51 -13.89 -24.05
CA ASN A 29 -44.11 -13.95 -24.48
C ASN A 29 -43.22 -13.84 -23.24
N VAL A 30 -42.77 -15.00 -22.75
CA VAL A 30 -41.88 -15.13 -21.60
C VAL A 30 -40.47 -15.40 -22.09
N PHE A 31 -39.55 -14.51 -21.74
CA PHE A 31 -38.13 -14.73 -22.00
C PHE A 31 -37.31 -14.57 -20.73
N ALA A 32 -36.29 -15.41 -20.61
CA ALA A 32 -35.31 -15.33 -19.54
C ALA A 32 -33.93 -15.07 -20.13
N GLU A 33 -33.20 -14.14 -19.51
CA GLU A 33 -31.83 -13.83 -19.87
C GLU A 33 -30.92 -13.90 -18.63
N ARG A 34 -29.66 -14.27 -18.86
CA ARG A 34 -28.59 -14.10 -17.89
C ARG A 34 -27.68 -12.98 -18.35
N ILE A 35 -27.45 -12.00 -17.48
CA ILE A 35 -26.55 -10.88 -17.71
C ILE A 35 -25.51 -10.87 -16.60
N THR A 36 -24.25 -10.76 -16.98
CA THR A 36 -23.15 -10.48 -16.05
C THR A 36 -22.71 -9.04 -16.22
N TYR A 37 -22.54 -8.32 -15.11
CA TYR A 37 -22.02 -6.95 -15.11
C TYR A 37 -21.17 -6.67 -13.87
N SER A 38 -20.27 -5.70 -13.97
CA SER A 38 -19.39 -5.30 -12.88
C SER A 38 -19.92 -4.06 -12.17
N VAL A 39 -19.90 -4.07 -10.85
CA VAL A 39 -20.24 -2.92 -10.00
C VAL A 39 -18.98 -2.52 -9.23
N PRO A 40 -18.52 -1.25 -9.30
CA PRO A 40 -17.38 -0.81 -8.50
C PRO A 40 -17.67 -1.00 -7.01
N THR A 41 -16.72 -1.57 -6.28
CA THR A 41 -16.88 -1.76 -4.84
C THR A 41 -16.84 -0.38 -4.17
N GLN A 42 -17.77 -0.10 -3.24
CA GLN A 42 -17.75 1.15 -2.46
C GLN A 42 -16.58 1.22 -1.46
N ALA A 43 -15.81 0.14 -1.31
CA ALA A 43 -14.62 0.11 -0.46
C ALA A 43 -13.45 0.84 -1.14
N ALA A 44 -12.76 1.70 -0.38
CA ALA A 44 -11.54 2.34 -0.84
C ALA A 44 -10.50 1.28 -1.24
N ALA A 45 -9.75 1.55 -2.32
CA ALA A 45 -8.64 0.70 -2.70
C ALA A 45 -7.67 0.53 -1.51
N PRO A 46 -7.13 -0.68 -1.27
CA PRO A 46 -6.17 -0.92 -0.22
C PRO A 46 -4.95 -0.02 -0.42
N ALA A 47 -4.37 0.44 0.69
CA ALA A 47 -3.17 1.26 0.64
C ALA A 47 -2.05 0.53 -0.12
N PRO A 48 -1.23 1.27 -0.89
CA PRO A 48 -0.12 0.67 -1.63
C PRO A 48 0.86 -0.02 -0.67
N ASN A 49 1.20 -1.27 -0.97
CA ASN A 49 2.18 -2.04 -0.23
C ASN A 49 3.54 -2.14 -0.94
N THR A 50 3.65 -1.61 -2.17
CA THR A 50 4.88 -1.59 -2.96
C THR A 50 5.44 -0.17 -3.04
N TYR A 51 6.73 -0.04 -2.73
CA TYR A 51 7.47 1.23 -2.74
C TYR A 51 8.61 1.11 -3.75
N VAL A 52 8.58 1.92 -4.80
CA VAL A 52 9.59 1.94 -5.85
C VAL A 52 10.63 3.01 -5.52
N LEU A 53 11.91 2.65 -5.61
CA LEU A 53 13.00 3.60 -5.39
C LEU A 53 13.19 4.51 -6.59
N ASP A 54 13.50 5.76 -6.29
CA ASP A 54 13.62 6.79 -7.31
C ASP A 54 14.67 7.85 -6.94
N ASP A 55 15.76 7.82 -7.69
CA ASP A 55 16.93 8.67 -7.50
C ASP A 55 16.66 10.14 -7.90
N SER A 56 15.59 10.41 -8.64
CA SER A 56 15.22 11.77 -9.04
C SER A 56 14.51 12.55 -7.93
N LEU A 57 14.01 11.85 -6.90
CA LEU A 57 13.31 12.48 -5.79
C LEU A 57 14.29 13.07 -4.77
N PRO A 58 14.04 14.30 -4.28
CA PRO A 58 14.82 14.87 -3.19
C PRO A 58 14.80 13.98 -1.95
N VAL A 59 15.86 14.06 -1.16
CA VAL A 59 16.03 13.27 0.05
C VAL A 59 14.80 13.33 0.98
N GLY A 60 14.39 12.17 1.49
CA GLY A 60 13.24 12.06 2.39
C GLY A 60 11.88 12.36 1.76
N LYS A 61 11.78 12.50 0.44
CA LYS A 61 10.49 12.65 -0.27
C LYS A 61 9.87 11.33 -0.68
N ILE A 62 8.54 11.30 -0.53
CA ILE A 62 7.64 10.23 -0.95
C ILE A 62 6.52 10.85 -1.79
N VAL A 63 6.16 10.19 -2.89
CA VAL A 63 5.07 10.60 -3.80
C VAL A 63 4.23 9.40 -4.22
N ASP A 64 3.04 9.66 -4.76
CA ASP A 64 2.23 8.61 -5.40
C ASP A 64 2.94 8.07 -6.64
N GLY A 65 3.06 6.75 -6.73
CA GLY A 65 3.60 6.04 -7.90
C GLY A 65 2.53 5.64 -8.90
N GLY A 66 1.25 5.65 -8.49
CA GLY A 66 0.13 5.24 -9.33
C GLY A 66 0.00 3.72 -9.51
N GLY A 67 -0.83 3.30 -10.47
CA GLY A 67 -0.99 1.89 -10.87
C GLY A 67 -1.98 1.06 -10.05
N GLY A 68 -2.76 1.66 -9.15
CA GLY A 68 -3.82 0.95 -8.43
C GLY A 68 -5.06 0.74 -9.31
N VAL A 69 -5.64 -0.45 -9.27
CA VAL A 69 -6.90 -0.78 -9.95
C VAL A 69 -7.98 -0.98 -8.89
N PRO A 70 -9.10 -0.22 -8.90
CA PRO A 70 -10.20 -0.45 -7.99
C PRO A 70 -10.76 -1.86 -8.11
N GLY A 71 -11.19 -2.41 -6.99
CA GLY A 71 -11.91 -3.69 -6.96
C GLY A 71 -13.32 -3.50 -7.49
N PHE A 72 -13.92 -4.59 -7.91
CA PHE A 72 -15.31 -4.62 -8.35
C PHE A 72 -15.97 -5.92 -7.93
N VAL A 73 -17.29 -5.89 -7.89
CA VAL A 73 -18.11 -7.09 -7.72
C VAL A 73 -18.71 -7.43 -9.07
N GLU A 74 -18.40 -8.62 -9.58
CA GLU A 74 -19.11 -9.20 -10.72
C GLU A 74 -20.42 -9.79 -10.22
N ARG A 75 -21.53 -9.39 -10.82
CA ARG A 75 -22.86 -9.94 -10.56
C ARG A 75 -23.43 -10.56 -11.82
N THR A 76 -23.91 -11.78 -11.69
CA THR A 76 -24.78 -12.40 -12.69
C THR A 76 -26.21 -12.35 -12.20
N VAL A 77 -27.09 -11.71 -12.96
CA VAL A 77 -28.53 -11.68 -12.70
C VAL A 77 -29.27 -12.52 -13.73
N ALA A 78 -30.30 -13.23 -13.27
CA ALA A 78 -31.32 -13.81 -14.12
C ALA A 78 -32.52 -12.85 -14.14
N ARG A 79 -32.92 -12.43 -15.33
CA ARG A 79 -34.09 -11.57 -15.54
C ARG A 79 -35.19 -12.36 -16.21
N LEU A 80 -36.40 -12.23 -15.68
CA LEU A 80 -37.62 -12.78 -16.27
C LEU A 80 -38.44 -11.62 -16.81
N TRP A 81 -38.77 -11.72 -18.09
CA TRP A 81 -39.57 -10.75 -18.80
C TRP A 81 -40.84 -11.41 -19.29
N VAL A 82 -41.96 -10.70 -19.20
CA VAL A 82 -43.28 -11.17 -19.62
C VAL A 82 -43.93 -10.03 -20.40
N GLU A 83 -44.25 -10.27 -21.67
CA GLU A 83 -44.83 -9.24 -22.56
C GLU A 83 -43.94 -7.99 -22.70
N GLY A 84 -42.61 -8.17 -22.70
CA GLY A 84 -41.64 -7.06 -22.78
C GLY A 84 -41.46 -6.28 -21.48
N GLU A 85 -42.19 -6.60 -20.41
CA GLU A 85 -42.00 -6.00 -19.09
C GLU A 85 -41.11 -6.87 -18.19
N LEU A 86 -40.13 -6.26 -17.52
CA LEU A 86 -39.32 -6.94 -16.51
C LEU A 86 -40.19 -7.31 -15.30
N LYS A 87 -40.36 -8.60 -15.04
CA LYS A 87 -41.16 -9.10 -13.90
C LYS A 87 -40.31 -9.54 -12.72
N SER A 88 -39.11 -10.07 -12.97
CA SER A 88 -38.20 -10.50 -11.90
C SER A 88 -36.76 -10.26 -12.30
N GLU A 89 -35.94 -9.84 -11.34
CA GLU A 89 -34.48 -9.82 -11.44
C GLU A 89 -33.93 -10.47 -10.18
N THR A 90 -33.14 -11.55 -10.35
CA THR A 90 -32.55 -12.28 -9.24
C THR A 90 -31.06 -12.41 -9.45
N VAL A 91 -30.26 -12.08 -8.44
CA VAL A 91 -28.81 -12.37 -8.46
C VAL A 91 -28.63 -13.88 -8.35
N VAL A 92 -28.00 -14.48 -9.36
CA VAL A 92 -27.75 -15.93 -9.44
C VAL A 92 -26.28 -16.29 -9.23
N ALA A 93 -25.38 -15.32 -9.35
CA ALA A 93 -23.98 -15.44 -8.93
C ALA A 93 -23.40 -14.07 -8.56
N GLU A 94 -22.48 -14.06 -7.62
CA GLU A 94 -21.73 -12.88 -7.21
C GLU A 94 -20.28 -13.29 -6.94
N ARG A 95 -19.32 -12.49 -7.42
CA ARG A 95 -17.89 -12.72 -7.20
C ARG A 95 -17.20 -11.39 -6.93
N GLU A 96 -16.49 -11.32 -5.81
CA GLU A 96 -15.64 -10.17 -5.52
C GLU A 96 -14.30 -10.29 -6.26
N ILE A 97 -13.93 -9.24 -6.97
CA ILE A 97 -12.60 -9.04 -7.55
C ILE A 97 -11.89 -7.99 -6.69
N PRO A 98 -10.84 -8.36 -5.94
CA PRO A 98 -10.17 -7.45 -5.04
C PRO A 98 -9.47 -6.33 -5.81
N ALA A 99 -9.39 -5.16 -5.17
CA ALA A 99 -8.62 -4.04 -5.68
C ALA A 99 -7.12 -4.38 -5.70
N ILE A 100 -6.43 -3.93 -6.74
CA ILE A 100 -4.97 -4.00 -6.85
C ILE A 100 -4.40 -2.72 -6.23
N PRO A 101 -3.62 -2.80 -5.14
CA PRO A 101 -2.97 -1.62 -4.57
C PRO A 101 -2.02 -0.98 -5.60
N GLY A 102 -1.97 0.35 -5.63
CA GLY A 102 -0.95 1.06 -6.41
C GLY A 102 0.44 0.94 -5.80
N SER A 103 1.35 1.81 -6.25
CA SER A 103 2.68 1.96 -5.67
C SER A 103 2.90 3.36 -5.09
N LYS A 104 3.87 3.47 -4.20
CA LYS A 104 4.50 4.75 -3.83
C LYS A 104 5.88 4.82 -4.48
N ARG A 105 6.35 6.03 -4.77
CA ARG A 105 7.76 6.29 -5.11
C ARG A 105 8.43 6.98 -3.94
N ILE A 106 9.62 6.54 -3.57
CA ILE A 106 10.42 7.12 -2.49
C ILE A 106 11.82 7.45 -2.98
N SER A 107 12.41 8.50 -2.42
CA SER A 107 13.82 8.78 -2.65
C SER A 107 14.68 7.61 -2.18
N SER A 108 15.58 7.15 -3.05
CA SER A 108 16.61 6.17 -2.75
C SER A 108 17.76 6.74 -1.91
N ILE A 109 17.81 8.07 -1.76
CA ILE A 109 18.90 8.76 -1.07
C ILE A 109 18.84 8.45 0.43
N GLY A 110 19.99 8.02 0.96
CA GLY A 110 20.18 7.70 2.37
C GLY A 110 20.96 6.42 2.55
N PHE A 111 20.44 5.29 2.09
CA PHE A 111 21.10 4.00 2.22
C PHE A 111 21.05 3.26 0.89
N ASP A 112 22.22 2.82 0.42
CA ASP A 112 22.32 2.05 -0.82
C ASP A 112 21.72 0.65 -0.63
N VAL A 113 20.83 0.26 -1.53
CA VAL A 113 20.11 -1.00 -1.46
C VAL A 113 20.11 -1.71 -2.81
N PRO A 114 20.28 -3.04 -2.83
CA PRO A 114 20.29 -3.81 -4.08
C PRO A 114 18.88 -3.97 -4.70
N HIS A 115 17.83 -3.54 -4.00
CA HIS A 115 16.44 -3.72 -4.40
C HIS A 115 15.90 -2.46 -5.06
N LYS A 116 15.30 -2.58 -6.26
CA LYS A 116 14.60 -1.46 -6.91
C LYS A 116 13.22 -1.16 -6.33
N GLN A 117 12.66 -2.12 -5.59
CA GLN A 117 11.34 -2.04 -4.97
C GLN A 117 11.39 -2.66 -3.58
N LEU A 118 10.59 -2.11 -2.66
CA LEU A 118 10.49 -2.54 -1.28
C LEU A 118 9.03 -2.84 -0.93
N THR A 119 8.83 -3.81 -0.05
CA THR A 119 7.50 -4.24 0.40
C THR A 119 7.21 -3.66 1.77
N LEU A 120 6.17 -2.83 1.88
CA LEU A 120 5.75 -2.25 3.14
C LEU A 120 5.32 -3.37 4.10
N ALA A 121 5.95 -3.42 5.27
CA ALA A 121 5.50 -4.24 6.38
C ALA A 121 4.46 -3.49 7.21
N ARG A 122 4.75 -2.22 7.55
CA ARG A 122 3.83 -1.32 8.24
C ARG A 122 4.30 0.13 8.20
N THR A 123 3.36 1.05 8.41
CA THR A 123 3.63 2.48 8.63
C THR A 123 3.32 2.82 10.09
N MET A 124 4.13 3.69 10.68
CA MET A 124 3.89 4.16 12.05
C MET A 124 4.43 5.58 12.26
N THR A 125 3.86 6.30 13.21
CA THR A 125 4.39 7.58 13.69
C THR A 125 5.27 7.34 14.90
N VAL A 126 6.48 7.88 14.87
CA VAL A 126 7.48 7.73 15.94
C VAL A 126 8.03 9.09 16.33
N GLU A 127 8.53 9.18 17.56
CA GLU A 127 9.33 10.31 17.98
C GLU A 127 10.77 10.14 17.46
N SER A 128 11.27 11.13 16.73
CA SER A 128 12.61 11.12 16.16
C SER A 128 13.46 12.24 16.75
N THR A 129 14.67 11.87 17.14
CA THR A 129 15.79 12.79 17.39
C THR A 129 16.87 12.59 16.32
N ALA A 130 17.96 13.34 16.42
CA ALA A 130 19.16 13.12 15.61
C ALA A 130 20.43 13.08 16.47
N TYR A 131 21.36 12.21 16.07
CA TYR A 131 22.69 12.09 16.67
C TYR A 131 23.78 12.20 15.61
N THR A 132 25.00 12.48 16.04
CA THR A 132 26.18 12.50 15.19
C THR A 132 27.02 11.24 15.39
N PRO A 133 27.81 10.81 14.39
CA PRO A 133 28.65 9.60 14.48
C PRO A 133 29.58 9.54 15.70
N ASP A 134 30.01 10.69 16.21
CA ASP A 134 30.88 10.78 17.40
C ASP A 134 30.11 10.73 18.72
N ALA A 135 28.78 10.83 18.70
CA ALA A 135 27.90 10.88 19.88
C ALA A 135 28.36 11.89 20.97
N GLY A 136 29.04 12.97 20.57
CA GLY A 136 29.61 13.97 21.49
C GLY A 136 30.88 13.53 22.24
N LEU A 137 31.43 12.34 21.93
CA LEU A 137 32.66 11.81 22.53
C LEU A 137 33.93 12.24 21.77
N GLY A 138 33.79 12.93 20.64
CA GLY A 138 34.92 13.39 19.82
C GLY A 138 35.83 12.23 19.39
N SER A 139 37.13 12.38 19.61
CA SER A 139 38.14 11.37 19.23
C SER A 139 38.03 10.04 19.99
N ARG A 140 37.25 9.98 21.07
CA ARG A 140 37.03 8.75 21.86
C ARG A 140 35.87 7.92 21.33
N ALA A 141 35.13 8.42 20.35
CA ALA A 141 34.00 7.71 19.77
C ALA A 141 34.47 6.50 18.95
N THR A 142 33.64 5.45 18.94
CA THR A 142 33.89 4.27 18.10
C THR A 142 33.53 4.52 16.63
N PHE A 143 32.63 5.49 16.36
CA PHE A 143 32.03 5.74 15.04
C PHE A 143 31.33 4.51 14.45
N ARG A 144 30.90 3.60 15.31
CA ARG A 144 30.30 2.31 14.96
C ARG A 144 28.93 2.17 15.59
N THR A 145 28.00 1.64 14.83
CA THR A 145 26.66 1.29 15.29
C THR A 145 26.67 -0.03 16.07
N ALA A 146 25.57 -0.35 16.76
CA ALA A 146 25.40 -1.61 17.49
C ALA A 146 25.63 -2.88 16.64
N THR A 147 25.44 -2.80 15.32
CA THR A 147 25.70 -3.90 14.38
C THR A 147 27.12 -3.90 13.79
N GLY A 148 27.96 -2.93 14.17
CA GLY A 148 29.34 -2.78 13.68
C GLY A 148 29.48 -2.00 12.36
N ARG A 149 28.39 -1.51 11.78
CA ARG A 149 28.46 -0.61 10.62
C ARG A 149 29.02 0.75 11.02
N ARG A 150 29.56 1.49 10.05
CA ARG A 150 29.97 2.88 10.27
C ARG A 150 28.72 3.72 10.56
N ALA A 151 28.79 4.58 11.57
CA ALA A 151 27.75 5.57 11.81
C ALA A 151 27.90 6.71 10.79
N GLU A 152 26.91 6.86 9.92
CA GLU A 152 26.86 7.89 8.88
C GLU A 152 25.41 8.17 8.45
N PHE A 153 25.20 9.17 7.60
CA PHE A 153 23.88 9.40 7.03
C PHE A 153 23.37 8.14 6.33
N GLY A 154 22.10 7.78 6.56
CA GLY A 154 21.53 6.52 6.09
C GLY A 154 21.43 5.42 7.15
N VAL A 155 21.88 5.66 8.38
CA VAL A 155 21.66 4.73 9.51
C VAL A 155 20.82 5.38 10.60
N ILE A 156 20.03 4.54 11.28
CA ILE A 156 19.20 4.97 12.41
C ILE A 156 19.38 4.04 13.62
N ALA A 157 19.27 4.63 14.81
CA ALA A 157 19.11 3.90 16.05
C ALA A 157 17.63 3.64 16.35
N VAL A 158 17.31 2.43 16.80
CA VAL A 158 15.93 1.99 17.07
C VAL A 158 15.85 1.17 18.36
N ASP A 159 14.62 0.90 18.82
CA ASP A 159 14.35 -0.21 19.74
C ASP A 159 14.15 -1.51 18.94
N PRO A 160 15.05 -2.52 19.06
CA PRO A 160 14.96 -3.78 18.31
C PRO A 160 13.67 -4.57 18.53
N ARG A 161 12.98 -4.36 19.66
CA ARG A 161 11.69 -5.01 19.97
C ARG A 161 10.55 -4.44 19.14
N VAL A 162 10.70 -3.19 18.69
CA VAL A 162 9.75 -2.52 17.82
C VAL A 162 10.20 -2.67 16.37
N ILE A 163 11.39 -2.20 16.02
CA ILE A 163 11.95 -2.29 14.67
C ILE A 163 13.19 -3.19 14.73
N PRO A 164 13.13 -4.43 14.21
CA PRO A 164 14.28 -5.33 14.24
C PRO A 164 15.50 -4.72 13.56
N LEU A 165 16.70 -5.02 14.06
CA LEU A 165 17.93 -4.57 13.42
C LEU A 165 18.07 -5.14 11.99
N ASN A 166 18.85 -4.44 11.18
CA ASN A 166 19.04 -4.65 9.75
C ASN A 166 17.79 -4.43 8.89
N THR A 167 16.73 -3.85 9.43
CA THR A 167 15.50 -3.54 8.65
C THR A 167 15.66 -2.24 7.89
N LEU A 168 15.19 -2.21 6.63
CA LEU A 168 15.09 -0.98 5.86
C LEU A 168 13.88 -0.16 6.33
N VAL A 169 14.10 1.14 6.51
CA VAL A 169 13.10 2.09 6.97
C VAL A 169 13.21 3.35 6.14
N PHE A 170 12.09 3.82 5.58
CA PHE A 170 12.04 5.17 5.00
C PHE A 170 11.50 6.13 6.05
N VAL A 171 12.28 7.16 6.36
CA VAL A 171 11.92 8.21 7.33
C VAL A 171 11.58 9.47 6.55
N GLU A 172 10.32 9.91 6.62
CA GLU A 172 9.87 11.11 5.90
C GLU A 172 10.68 12.33 6.34
N GLY A 173 11.21 13.07 5.35
CA GLY A 173 12.08 14.22 5.56
C GLY A 173 13.55 13.91 5.90
N TYR A 174 13.92 12.63 6.12
CA TYR A 174 15.31 12.21 6.35
C TYR A 174 15.85 11.34 5.20
N GLY A 175 15.10 10.36 4.72
CA GLY A 175 15.53 9.47 3.64
C GLY A 175 15.38 7.99 3.94
N LEU A 176 15.86 7.16 3.01
CA LEU A 176 15.96 5.72 3.19
C LEU A 176 17.09 5.41 4.18
N ALA A 177 16.84 4.52 5.12
CA ALA A 177 17.81 4.22 6.17
C ALA A 177 17.80 2.76 6.60
N LEU A 178 18.94 2.31 7.13
CA LEU A 178 19.08 1.01 7.77
C LEU A 178 19.02 1.14 9.30
N ALA A 179 18.10 0.39 9.92
CA ALA A 179 18.02 0.24 11.36
C ALA A 179 19.17 -0.64 11.86
N CYS A 180 20.32 -0.06 12.17
CA CYS A 180 21.53 -0.83 12.48
C CYS A 180 22.21 -0.40 13.79
N ASP A 181 21.61 0.54 14.52
CA ASP A 181 22.10 1.03 15.79
C ASP A 181 21.06 0.93 16.91
N THR A 182 21.50 1.08 18.16
CA THR A 182 20.62 1.12 19.35
C THR A 182 21.12 2.15 20.34
N GLY A 183 20.23 2.68 21.17
CA GLY A 183 20.59 3.62 22.24
C GLY A 183 19.86 3.32 23.54
N GLY A 184 20.48 3.66 24.67
CA GLY A 184 19.86 3.50 25.99
C GLY A 184 18.54 4.27 26.11
N ALA A 185 18.47 5.48 25.54
CA ALA A 185 17.28 6.33 25.54
C ALA A 185 16.29 6.06 24.38
N ILE A 186 16.67 5.20 23.43
CA ILE A 186 15.88 4.86 22.24
C ILE A 186 15.09 3.58 22.54
N LYS A 187 13.88 3.77 23.08
CA LYS A 187 12.97 2.71 23.54
C LYS A 187 11.55 2.98 23.06
N GLY A 188 10.83 1.91 22.70
CA GLY A 188 9.47 1.99 22.17
C GLY A 188 9.43 2.62 20.78
N ASN A 189 8.41 3.45 20.53
CA ASN A 189 8.20 4.15 19.26
C ASN A 189 9.09 5.40 19.14
N LYS A 190 10.39 5.23 19.39
CA LYS A 190 11.41 6.27 19.25
C LYS A 190 12.52 5.81 18.32
N ILE A 191 13.02 6.73 17.50
CA ILE A 191 14.19 6.53 16.65
C ILE A 191 15.18 7.69 16.82
N ASP A 192 16.43 7.45 16.46
CA ASP A 192 17.46 8.49 16.36
C ASP A 192 18.09 8.42 14.97
N VAL A 193 18.05 9.52 14.20
CA VAL A 193 18.62 9.54 12.84
C VAL A 193 20.07 10.00 12.88
N CYS A 194 20.96 9.28 12.18
CA CYS A 194 22.37 9.66 12.13
C CYS A 194 22.57 10.80 11.13
N VAL A 195 23.12 11.93 11.58
CA VAL A 195 23.42 13.09 10.74
C VAL A 195 24.88 13.48 10.88
N THR A 196 25.43 14.09 9.82
CA THR A 196 26.88 14.34 9.75
C THR A 196 27.38 15.37 10.76
N THR A 197 26.56 16.37 11.14
CA THR A 197 27.02 17.49 11.98
C THR A 197 26.05 17.83 13.10
N ASN A 198 26.60 18.38 14.19
CA ASN A 198 25.82 18.93 15.30
C ASN A 198 24.87 20.06 14.87
N ARG A 199 25.21 20.81 13.81
CA ARG A 199 24.31 21.83 13.25
C ARG A 199 23.09 21.16 12.63
N THR A 200 23.29 20.14 11.81
CA THR A 200 22.19 19.36 11.20
C THR A 200 21.34 18.69 12.27
N ALA A 201 21.95 18.15 13.34
CA ALA A 201 21.23 17.54 14.45
C ALA A 201 20.32 18.55 15.16
N ARG A 202 20.79 19.78 15.39
CA ARG A 202 19.97 20.85 15.99
C ARG A 202 18.83 21.32 15.07
N ILE A 203 19.09 21.41 13.77
CA ILE A 203 18.06 21.76 12.77
C ILE A 203 16.98 20.65 12.72
N TRP A 204 17.39 19.39 12.83
CA TRP A 204 16.45 18.28 12.97
C TRP A 204 15.67 18.39 14.29
N GLY A 205 16.35 18.58 15.41
CA GLY A 205 15.70 18.68 16.71
C GLY A 205 14.89 17.41 17.06
N ARG A 206 13.90 17.57 17.93
CA ARG A 206 12.98 16.49 18.32
C ARG A 206 11.63 16.69 17.66
N ARG A 207 11.12 15.67 16.98
CA ARG A 207 9.89 15.77 16.20
C ARG A 207 9.20 14.43 16.04
N ASN A 208 7.89 14.44 15.84
CA ASN A 208 7.17 13.25 15.40
C ASN A 208 7.28 13.13 13.88
N VAL A 209 7.67 11.95 13.39
CA VAL A 209 7.79 11.66 11.97
C VAL A 209 7.05 10.37 11.64
N ARG A 210 6.53 10.31 10.42
CA ARG A 210 5.99 9.08 9.86
C ARG A 210 7.15 8.27 9.26
N ILE A 211 7.17 6.99 9.58
CA ILE A 211 8.13 6.03 9.04
C ILE A 211 7.41 4.89 8.33
N HIS A 212 8.07 4.36 7.32
CA HIS A 212 7.63 3.21 6.54
C HIS A 212 8.64 2.10 6.75
N VAL A 213 8.23 1.04 7.44
CA VAL A 213 9.08 -0.11 7.78
C VAL A 213 8.86 -1.17 6.72
N PHE A 214 9.95 -1.62 6.10
CA PHE A 214 9.92 -2.59 5.02
C PHE A 214 10.19 -4.02 5.51
N LYS A 215 9.82 -5.01 4.71
CA LYS A 215 10.10 -6.43 5.00
C LYS A 215 11.57 -6.77 4.74
N GLU A 216 12.20 -6.05 3.82
CA GLU A 216 13.57 -6.26 3.38
C GLU A 216 14.56 -5.92 4.50
N ARG A 217 15.56 -6.79 4.65
CA ARG A 217 16.62 -6.65 5.65
C ARG A 217 17.99 -6.81 4.99
N ILE A 218 18.95 -5.98 5.38
CA ILE A 218 20.32 -5.99 4.86
C ILE A 218 21.26 -6.56 5.91
N THR A 219 21.53 -7.86 5.82
CA THR A 219 22.46 -8.57 6.71
C THR A 219 23.82 -8.71 6.03
N ARG A 220 24.85 -8.08 6.64
CA ARG A 220 26.24 -7.95 6.15
C ARG A 220 26.42 -6.87 5.09
#